data_AF-A0A944GFM1-F1
#
_entry.id   AF-A0A944GFM1-F1
#
_cell.length_a   1.000
_cell.length_b   1.000
_cell.length_c   1.000
_cell.angle_alpha   90.00
_cell.angle_beta   90.00
_cell.angle_gamma   90.00
#
_symmetry.space_group_name_H-M   'P 1'
#
loop_
_entity.id
_entity.type
_entity.pdbx_description
1 polymer ?
#
loop_
_entity_poly.entity_id
_entity_poly.type
_entity_poly.pdbx_seq_one_letter_code
_entity_poly.pdbx_strand_id
1 'polypeptide(L)'
;QTFMQRLAYLPIVMSLGIGLSINNCRAVIEALVGYKTGFVRTPKYGVTKSGESFKHVKYGFKLNWQPWVETAMGIYFVWGIVHAISLGAYASVPFLALFCTGYLYVGLGTFFGRTGLFAHNRNLIDARA
;
A
#
# COMPACT_ATOMS: atom_id res chain seq x y z
N GLN A 1 23.25 6.59 -14.27
CA GLN A 1 23.07 6.58 -12.79
C GLN A 1 24.26 5.90 -12.16
N THR A 2 24.91 6.56 -11.21
CA THR A 2 26.09 6.03 -10.50
C THR A 2 25.66 5.01 -9.44
N PHE A 3 26.52 4.05 -9.12
CA PHE A 3 26.26 2.99 -8.12
C PHE A 3 25.84 3.57 -6.75
N MET A 4 26.45 4.67 -6.33
CA MET A 4 26.14 5.32 -5.05
C MET A 4 24.71 5.88 -4.98
N GLN A 5 24.15 6.36 -6.10
CA GLN A 5 22.77 6.82 -6.14
C GLN A 5 21.78 5.66 -5.93
N ARG A 6 22.07 4.49 -6.48
CA ARG A 6 21.23 3.29 -6.30
C ARG A 6 21.21 2.84 -4.85
N LEU A 7 22.35 2.90 -4.18
CA LEU A 7 22.46 2.54 -2.75
C LEU A 7 21.60 3.45 -1.87
N ALA A 8 21.52 4.75 -2.19
CA ALA A 8 20.69 5.70 -1.46
C ALA A 8 19.17 5.46 -1.64
N TYR A 9 18.73 4.82 -2.73
CA TYR A 9 17.33 4.45 -2.93
C TYR A 9 16.92 3.16 -2.20
N LEU A 10 17.87 2.29 -1.84
CA LEU A 10 17.56 1.01 -1.21
C LEU A 10 16.72 1.15 0.07
N PRO A 11 17.04 2.05 1.03
CA PRO A 11 16.26 2.17 2.26
C PRO A 11 14.80 2.56 1.98
N ILE A 12 14.58 3.42 0.99
CA ILE A 12 13.23 3.88 0.60
C ILE A 12 12.45 2.71 -0.01
N VAL A 13 13.05 1.98 -0.95
CA VAL A 13 12.40 0.84 -1.60
C VAL A 13 12.11 -0.28 -0.58
N MET A 14 13.02 -0.53 0.36
CA MET A 14 12.81 -1.48 1.45
C MET A 14 11.64 -1.07 2.35
N SER A 15 11.61 0.19 2.77
CA SER A 15 10.51 0.76 3.58
C SER A 15 9.16 0.60 2.87
N LEU A 16 9.08 0.93 1.58
CA LEU A 16 7.88 0.72 0.77
C LEU A 16 7.48 -0.77 0.67
N GLY A 17 8.45 -1.66 0.43
CA GLY A 17 8.22 -3.10 0.40
C GLY A 17 7.65 -3.65 1.72
N ILE A 18 8.16 -3.16 2.85
CA ILE A 18 7.66 -3.51 4.19
C ILE A 18 6.21 -3.04 4.35
N GLY A 19 5.88 -1.81 3.96
CA GLY A 19 4.51 -1.30 4.08
C GLY A 19 3.49 -2.11 3.26
N LEU A 20 3.88 -2.58 2.07
CA LEU A 20 3.02 -3.42 1.21
C LEU A 20 2.81 -4.85 1.74
N SER A 21 3.60 -5.29 2.71
CA SER A 21 3.54 -6.66 3.26
C SER A 21 2.19 -7.00 3.88
N ILE A 22 1.50 -6.04 4.51
CA ILE A 22 0.19 -6.26 5.15
C ILE A 22 -0.88 -6.55 4.10
N ASN A 23 -0.89 -5.78 3.00
CA ASN A 23 -1.79 -6.01 1.89
C ASN A 23 -1.58 -7.39 1.25
N ASN A 24 -0.31 -7.78 1.09
CA ASN A 24 0.05 -9.10 0.56
C ASN A 24 -0.34 -10.23 1.53
N CYS A 25 -0.10 -10.06 2.83
CA CYS A 25 -0.47 -11.01 3.87
C CYS A 25 -1.98 -11.27 3.89
N ARG A 26 -2.79 -10.21 3.77
CA ARG A 26 -4.23 -10.33 3.64
C ARG A 26 -4.64 -11.19 2.46
N ALA A 27 -4.09 -10.93 1.27
CA ALA A 27 -4.42 -11.71 0.07
C ALA A 27 -4.09 -13.20 0.24
N VAL A 28 -2.98 -13.51 0.93
CA VAL A 28 -2.61 -14.89 1.27
C VAL A 28 -3.61 -15.51 2.25
N ILE A 29 -4.00 -14.80 3.32
CA ILE A 29 -5.00 -15.28 4.28
C ILE A 29 -6.34 -15.55 3.59
N GLU A 30 -6.79 -14.63 2.73
CA GLU A 30 -8.04 -14.81 1.98
C GLU A 30 -7.98 -16.04 1.06
N ALA A 31 -6.85 -16.25 0.39
CA ALA A 31 -6.63 -17.44 -0.43
C ALA A 31 -6.63 -18.74 0.40
N LEU A 32 -6.03 -18.73 1.60
CA LEU A 32 -5.99 -19.89 2.50
C LEU A 32 -7.38 -20.23 3.07
N VAL A 33 -8.18 -19.23 3.42
CA VAL A 33 -9.56 -19.40 3.92
C VAL A 33 -10.51 -19.86 2.80
N GLY A 34 -10.04 -19.94 1.55
CA GLY A 34 -10.84 -20.35 0.42
C GLY A 34 -11.79 -19.27 -0.08
N TYR A 35 -11.62 -18.02 0.39
CA TYR A 35 -12.21 -16.89 -0.31
C TYR A 35 -11.61 -16.88 -1.71
N LYS A 36 -12.46 -17.00 -2.73
CA LYS A 36 -12.05 -16.75 -4.11
C LYS A 36 -11.78 -15.26 -4.27
N THR A 37 -10.65 -14.78 -3.73
CA THR A 37 -10.01 -13.58 -4.24
C THR A 37 -9.69 -13.91 -5.67
N GLY A 38 -10.55 -13.46 -6.57
CA GLY A 38 -10.32 -13.63 -7.99
C GLY A 38 -8.97 -12.99 -8.28
N PHE A 39 -7.94 -13.81 -8.45
CA PHE A 39 -6.99 -13.59 -9.53
C PHE A 39 -7.83 -13.69 -10.81
N VAL A 40 -8.68 -12.68 -11.02
CA VAL A 40 -9.40 -12.49 -12.26
C VAL A 40 -8.26 -12.38 -13.24
N ARG A 41 -8.12 -13.41 -14.09
CA ARG A 41 -7.18 -13.39 -15.21
C ARG A 41 -7.28 -11.99 -15.78
N THR A 42 -6.16 -11.27 -15.80
CA THR A 42 -6.10 -9.88 -16.29
C THR A 42 -6.94 -9.84 -17.55
N PRO A 43 -8.09 -9.14 -17.57
CA PRO A 43 -8.98 -9.20 -18.72
C PRO A 43 -8.18 -8.67 -19.90
N LYS A 44 -7.83 -9.57 -20.83
CA LYS A 44 -7.25 -9.18 -22.10
C LYS A 44 -8.37 -8.46 -22.84
N TYR A 45 -8.43 -7.14 -22.71
CA TYR A 45 -9.30 -6.31 -23.53
C TYR A 45 -8.80 -6.44 -24.98
N GLY A 46 -9.35 -7.41 -25.70
CA GLY A 46 -9.23 -7.47 -27.15
C GLY A 46 -10.04 -6.33 -27.72
N VAL A 47 -9.40 -5.19 -27.97
CA VAL A 47 -10.03 -4.06 -28.66
C VAL A 47 -10.16 -4.46 -30.13
N THR A 48 -11.24 -5.16 -30.48
CA THR A 48 -11.49 -5.59 -31.87
C THR A 48 -12.57 -4.75 -32.57
N LYS A 49 -13.28 -3.87 -31.86
CA LYS A 49 -14.25 -2.96 -32.50
C LYS A 49 -14.21 -1.55 -31.90
N SER A 50 -14.05 -0.57 -32.79
CA SER A 50 -14.21 0.86 -32.51
C SER A 50 -15.65 1.12 -32.07
N GLY A 51 -15.87 1.38 -30.77
CA GLY A 51 -17.17 1.83 -30.25
C GLY A 51 -17.66 1.21 -28.94
N GLU A 52 -16.98 0.19 -28.37
CA GLU A 52 -17.39 -0.35 -27.06
C GLU A 52 -16.77 0.46 -25.91
N SER A 53 -17.62 1.06 -25.08
CA SER A 53 -17.18 1.79 -23.89
C SER A 53 -16.59 0.81 -22.87
N PHE A 54 -15.47 1.22 -22.28
CA PHE A 54 -14.79 0.51 -21.22
C PHE A 54 -15.78 0.23 -20.08
N LYS A 55 -16.21 -1.04 -19.94
CA LYS A 55 -16.96 -1.46 -18.76
C LYS A 55 -15.96 -1.50 -17.60
N HIS A 56 -15.73 -0.34 -16.98
CA HIS A 56 -14.90 -0.19 -15.79
C HIS A 56 -15.46 -1.11 -14.70
N VAL A 57 -14.86 -2.28 -14.56
CA VAL A 57 -15.12 -3.17 -13.43
C VAL A 57 -14.71 -2.38 -12.20
N LYS A 58 -15.72 -1.89 -11.45
CA LYS A 58 -15.52 -1.25 -10.15
C LYS A 58 -14.87 -2.30 -9.25
N TYR A 59 -13.54 -2.23 -9.12
CA TYR A 59 -12.82 -2.96 -8.08
C TYR A 59 -13.36 -2.45 -6.74
N GLY A 60 -14.31 -3.21 -6.18
CA GLY A 60 -14.93 -2.91 -4.90
C GLY A 60 -13.88 -3.07 -3.81
N PHE A 61 -13.21 -1.97 -3.45
CA PHE A 61 -12.35 -1.88 -2.28
C PHE A 61 -13.20 -1.93 -1.00
N LYS A 62 -13.69 -3.13 -0.67
CA LYS A 62 -14.34 -3.40 0.61
C LYS A 62 -13.36 -4.12 1.53
N LEU A 63 -12.56 -3.34 2.25
CA LEU A 63 -12.11 -3.72 3.60
C LEU A 63 -11.82 -2.46 4.41
N ASN A 64 -12.72 -2.13 5.35
CA ASN A 64 -12.63 -0.91 6.17
C ASN A 64 -11.51 -0.96 7.21
N TRP A 65 -10.96 -2.14 7.51
CA TRP A 65 -10.03 -2.34 8.63
C TRP A 65 -8.54 -2.23 8.27
N GLN A 66 -8.17 -2.46 7.01
CA GLN A 66 -6.77 -2.51 6.57
C GLN A 66 -5.95 -1.25 6.94
N PRO A 67 -6.43 -0.01 6.67
CA PRO A 67 -5.67 1.19 7.01
C PRO A 67 -5.42 1.32 8.52
N TRP A 68 -6.37 0.87 9.35
CA TRP A 68 -6.24 0.90 10.80
C TRP A 68 -5.12 -0.02 11.28
N VAL A 69 -5.00 -1.20 10.68
CA VAL A 69 -3.91 -2.14 11.00
C VAL A 69 -2.56 -1.57 10.56
N GLU A 70 -2.49 -0.99 9.35
CA GLU A 70 -1.26 -0.37 8.83
C GLU A 70 -0.80 0.79 9.74
N THR A 71 -1.72 1.68 10.14
CA THR A 71 -1.40 2.79 11.05
C THR A 71 -1.08 2.33 12.46
N ALA A 72 -1.78 1.32 13.00
CA ALA A 72 -1.49 0.76 14.33
C ALA A 72 -0.09 0.14 14.40
N MET A 73 0.32 -0.57 13.34
CA MET A 73 1.68 -1.09 13.22
C MET A 73 2.71 0.04 13.19
N GLY A 74 2.44 1.13 12.47
CA GLY A 74 3.28 2.33 12.50
C GLY A 74 3.47 2.88 13.91
N ILE A 75 2.38 3.05 14.67
CA ILE A 75 2.43 3.53 16.07
C ILE A 75 3.20 2.56 16.96
N TYR A 76 3.01 1.25 16.80
CA TYR A 76 3.76 0.23 17.55
C TYR A 76 5.27 0.34 17.33
N PHE A 77 5.71 0.57 16.09
CA PHE A 77 7.14 0.77 15.80
C PHE A 77 7.66 2.12 16.32
N VAL A 78 6.85 3.19 16.37
CA VAL A 78 7.24 4.43 17.06
C VAL A 78 7.52 4.15 18.53
N TRP A 79 6.64 3.41 19.21
CA TRP A 79 6.86 3.01 20.59
C TRP A 79 8.12 2.14 20.73
N GLY A 80 8.33 1.19 19.81
CA GLY A 80 9.53 0.36 19.77
C GLY A 80 10.83 1.16 19.60
N ILE A 81 10.83 2.23 18.82
CA ILE A 81 11.99 3.14 18.67
C ILE A 81 12.30 3.82 20.01
N VAL A 82 11.28 4.37 20.68
CA VAL A 82 11.46 5.00 22.00
C VAL A 82 12.03 3.99 22.99
N HIS A 83 11.48 2.77 23.01
CA HIS A 83 11.94 1.71 23.88
C HIS A 83 13.39 1.26 23.58
N ALA A 84 13.75 1.13 22.30
CA ALA A 84 15.10 0.77 21.88
C ALA A 84 16.13 1.83 22.30
N ILE A 85 15.76 3.12 22.24
CA ILE A 85 16.61 4.22 22.73
C ILE A 85 16.77 4.13 24.26
N SER A 86 15.69 3.87 25.00
CA SER A 86 15.76 3.71 26.46
C SER A 86 16.65 2.56 26.91
N LEU A 87 16.72 1.48 26.12
CA LEU A 87 17.59 0.32 26.37
C LEU A 87 19.04 0.52 25.87
N GLY A 88 19.36 1.66 25.24
CA GLY A 88 20.68 1.91 24.65
C GLY A 88 20.97 1.08 23.38
N ALA A 89 19.95 0.44 22.79
CA ALA A 89 20.06 -0.40 21.60
C ALA A 89 20.05 0.43 20.30
N TYR A 90 21.02 1.33 20.16
CA TYR A 90 21.10 2.27 19.04
C TYR A 90 21.26 1.59 17.66
N ALA A 91 21.87 0.40 17.62
CA ALA A 91 22.05 -0.36 16.38
C ALA A 91 20.71 -0.79 15.75
N SER A 92 19.68 -1.04 16.57
CA SER A 92 18.37 -1.46 16.09
C SER A 92 17.52 -0.28 15.60
N VAL A 93 17.76 0.94 16.09
CA VAL A 93 17.00 2.15 15.74
C VAL A 93 16.86 2.39 14.23
N PRO A 94 17.92 2.35 13.40
CA PRO A 94 17.76 2.57 11.96
C PRO A 94 16.90 1.50 11.29
N PHE A 95 16.95 0.25 11.78
CA PHE A 95 16.07 -0.81 11.29
C PHE A 95 14.62 -0.52 11.70
N LEU A 96 14.35 -0.26 12.98
CA LEU A 96 12.99 0.07 13.42
C LEU A 96 12.42 1.32 12.71
N ALA A 97 13.26 2.31 12.40
CA ALA A 97 12.87 3.49 11.64
C ALA A 97 12.42 3.16 10.21
N LEU A 98 13.05 2.18 9.55
CA LEU A 98 12.61 1.69 8.24
C LEU A 98 11.21 1.07 8.28
N PHE A 99 10.91 0.28 9.32
CA PHE A 99 9.59 -0.32 9.50
C PHE A 99 8.54 0.74 9.84
N CYS A 100 8.89 1.66 10.76
CA CYS A 100 8.05 2.78 11.14
C CYS A 100 7.65 3.64 9.93
N THR A 101 8.63 4.08 9.14
CA THR A 101 8.39 4.89 7.94
C THR A 101 7.57 4.15 6.89
N GLY A 102 7.79 2.83 6.72
CA GLY A 102 7.07 2.02 5.74
C GLY A 102 5.59 1.88 6.08
N TYR A 103 5.28 1.50 7.33
CA TYR A 103 3.90 1.34 7.78
C TYR A 103 3.15 2.66 7.89
N LEU A 104 3.80 3.75 8.35
CA LEU A 104 3.16 5.06 8.38
C LEU A 104 2.89 5.59 6.97
N TYR A 105 3.83 5.45 6.04
CA TYR A 105 3.63 5.91 4.66
C TYR A 105 2.47 5.20 3.97
N VAL A 106 2.42 3.86 4.06
CA VAL A 106 1.33 3.09 3.45
C VAL A 106 0.03 3.31 4.20
N GLY A 107 0.01 3.28 5.53
CA GLY A 107 -1.21 3.47 6.31
C GLY A 107 -1.84 4.85 6.11
N LEU A 108 -1.03 5.91 6.14
CA LEU A 108 -1.51 7.27 5.84
C LEU A 108 -1.92 7.39 4.37
N GLY A 109 -1.13 6.85 3.43
CA GLY A 109 -1.46 6.88 2.01
C GLY A 109 -2.79 6.19 1.69
N THR A 110 -3.03 5.02 2.26
CA THR A 110 -4.31 4.30 2.14
C THR A 110 -5.44 5.08 2.80
N PHE A 111 -5.21 5.69 3.96
CA PHE A 111 -6.20 6.52 4.64
C PHE A 111 -6.61 7.75 3.81
N PHE A 112 -5.65 8.52 3.29
CA PHE A 112 -5.91 9.71 2.47
C PHE A 112 -6.47 9.38 1.08
N GLY A 113 -5.95 8.35 0.42
CA GLY A 113 -6.46 7.88 -0.87
C GLY A 113 -7.92 7.41 -0.78
N ARG A 114 -8.31 6.89 0.40
CA ARG A 114 -9.69 6.48 0.69
C ARG A 114 -10.62 7.64 1.08
N THR A 115 -10.10 8.66 1.78
CA THR A 115 -10.90 9.78 2.31
C THR A 115 -11.28 10.82 1.23
N GLY A 116 -10.96 10.57 -0.05
CA GLY A 116 -11.67 11.24 -1.14
C GLY A 116 -11.09 12.56 -1.63
N LEU A 117 -9.83 12.89 -1.34
CA LEU A 117 -9.19 14.07 -1.96
C LEU A 117 -8.96 13.88 -3.48
N PHE A 118 -8.85 12.64 -3.96
CA PHE A 118 -8.71 12.30 -5.39
C PHE A 118 -9.95 11.64 -6.02
N ALA A 119 -11.00 11.40 -5.23
CA ALA A 119 -12.26 10.86 -5.76
C ALA A 119 -13.15 11.94 -6.40
N HIS A 120 -12.94 13.21 -6.04
CA HIS A 120 -13.80 14.31 -6.50
C HIS A 120 -13.53 14.75 -7.95
N ASN A 121 -12.33 14.51 -8.51
CA ASN A 121 -11.96 15.06 -9.83
C ASN A 121 -12.01 14.08 -11.01
N ARG A 122 -12.44 12.82 -10.81
CA ARG A 122 -12.61 11.85 -11.93
C ARG A 122 -13.96 12.00 -12.65
N ASN A 123 -14.98 12.49 -11.95
CA ASN A 123 -16.30 12.68 -12.54
C ASN A 123 -16.35 13.83 -13.57
N LEU A 124 -15.39 14.76 -13.55
CA LEU A 124 -15.34 15.90 -14.47
C LEU A 124 -14.67 15.57 -15.82
N ILE A 125 -13.87 14.51 -15.86
CA ILE A 125 -13.22 14.03 -17.10
C ILE A 125 -14.18 13.09 -17.85
N ASP A 126 -14.90 12.24 -17.11
CA ASP A 126 -15.91 11.34 -17.69
C ASP A 126 -17.18 12.07 -18.18
N ALA A 127 -17.44 13.31 -17.72
CA ALA A 127 -18.56 14.14 -18.18
C ALA A 127 -18.23 15.00 -19.41
N ARG A 128 -16.98 15.00 -19.88
CA ARG A 128 -16.49 15.78 -21.03
C ARG A 128 -15.98 14.90 -22.18
N ALA A 129 -16.01 13.57 -22.04
CA ALA A 129 -15.68 12.59 -23.06
C ALA A 129 -16.96 11.90 -23.56
#